data_AF-A0A919SCU5-F1
#
_entry.id   AF-A0A919SCU5-F1
#
_cell.length_a   1.000
_cell.length_b   1.000
_cell.length_c   1.000
_cell.angle_alpha   90.00
_cell.angle_beta   90.00
_cell.angle_gamma   90.00
#
_symmetry.space_group_name_H-M   'P 1'
#
loop_
_entity.id
_entity.type
_entity.pdbx_description
1 polymer ?
#
loop_
_entity_poly.entity_id
_entity_poly.type
_entity_poly.pdbx_seq_one_letter_code
_entity_poly.pdbx_strand_id
1 'polypeptide(L)'
;MTGAVQQPGEPNEGRHRADFATFRRPSSEALALEHEAARMRAKLMDPETALRELAERLTFAHVNAGKPSLAVLSEAVHYSKGTLSKVFAGKMLPSWPLVEGLAAELGVPTQTVVREWFHLWTAANTLRRKPGAVRERAAAGPAPGATATGATASTQPAATGPGYTCRACGSWVVDPALHTEWHRQAGEVGRGGPASGTIGGWSAQARGIGLNPLGS
;
A
#
# COMPACT_ATOMS: atom_id res chain seq x y z
N MET A 1 -50.29 -24.61 54.43
CA MET A 1 -49.17 -24.08 55.23
C MET A 1 -48.25 -23.36 54.28
N THR A 2 -48.25 -22.04 54.44
CA THR A 2 -47.79 -21.03 53.49
C THR A 2 -46.42 -20.54 53.96
N GLY A 3 -45.48 -20.35 53.05
CA GLY A 3 -44.15 -19.86 53.40
C GLY A 3 -43.37 -19.36 52.20
N ALA A 4 -43.80 -18.24 51.64
CA ALA A 4 -43.01 -17.46 50.69
C ALA A 4 -41.94 -16.69 51.47
N VAL A 5 -40.66 -16.90 51.13
CA VAL A 5 -39.55 -16.07 51.62
C VAL A 5 -39.23 -15.04 50.55
N GLN A 6 -39.68 -13.82 50.83
CA GLN A 6 -39.31 -12.58 50.17
C GLN A 6 -37.90 -12.19 50.65
N GLN A 7 -36.93 -12.00 49.73
CA GLN A 7 -35.73 -11.23 50.06
C GLN A 7 -35.80 -9.83 49.44
N PRO A 8 -35.46 -8.78 50.22
CA PRO A 8 -35.42 -7.39 49.77
C PRO A 8 -34.09 -7.11 49.03
N GLY A 9 -34.15 -6.16 48.10
CA GLY A 9 -33.14 -5.98 47.07
C GLY A 9 -31.90 -5.18 47.45
N GLU A 10 -31.02 -5.08 46.46
CA GLU A 10 -29.99 -4.05 46.38
C GLU A 10 -30.00 -3.41 44.98
N PRO A 11 -30.11 -2.07 44.89
CA PRO A 11 -29.97 -1.33 43.64
C PRO A 11 -28.48 -1.10 43.35
N ASN A 12 -27.89 -1.85 42.43
CA ASN A 12 -26.55 -1.53 41.93
C ASN A 12 -26.64 -0.67 40.66
N GLU A 13 -27.04 0.59 40.84
CA GLU A 13 -26.79 1.68 39.89
C GLU A 13 -25.32 2.11 39.96
N GLY A 14 -24.42 1.17 39.70
CA GLY A 14 -23.04 1.46 39.39
C GLY A 14 -22.97 2.08 37.99
N ARG A 15 -23.16 3.41 37.92
CA ARG A 15 -22.78 4.25 36.78
C ARG A 15 -21.33 3.93 36.39
N HIS A 16 -21.15 2.99 35.48
CA HIS A 16 -19.97 2.92 34.63
C HIS A 16 -20.00 4.17 33.78
N ARG A 17 -19.47 5.25 34.36
CA ARG A 17 -18.97 6.42 33.66
C ARG A 17 -18.00 5.83 32.65
N ALA A 18 -18.47 5.64 31.43
CA ALA A 18 -17.63 5.33 30.30
C ALA A 18 -16.59 6.45 30.29
N ASP A 19 -15.38 6.11 30.74
CA ASP A 19 -14.16 6.78 30.33
C ASP A 19 -14.14 6.65 28.81
N PHE A 20 -14.86 7.56 28.15
CA PHE A 20 -14.60 7.95 26.78
C PHE A 20 -13.23 8.62 26.83
N ALA A 21 -12.20 7.78 27.03
CA ALA A 21 -10.81 8.10 26.84
C ALA A 21 -10.79 8.86 25.52
N THR A 22 -10.58 10.16 25.66
CA THR A 22 -10.74 11.11 24.59
C THR A 22 -9.80 10.62 23.51
N PHE A 23 -10.35 10.06 22.43
CA PHE A 23 -9.60 9.72 21.22
C PHE A 23 -9.11 11.04 20.65
N ARG A 24 -8.06 11.58 21.27
CA ARG A 24 -7.45 12.84 20.94
C ARG A 24 -6.78 12.59 19.61
N ARG A 25 -7.50 12.95 18.55
CA ARG A 25 -6.97 12.94 17.19
C ARG A 25 -5.58 13.59 17.26
N PRO A 26 -4.52 12.90 16.82
CA PRO A 26 -3.18 13.47 16.89
C PRO A 26 -3.18 14.81 16.17
N SER A 27 -2.52 15.81 16.79
CA SER A 27 -2.33 17.13 16.20
C SER A 27 -1.68 16.97 14.81
N SER A 28 -2.05 17.84 13.86
CA SER A 28 -1.42 17.87 12.54
C SER A 28 0.09 18.03 12.62
N GLU A 29 0.60 18.72 13.65
CA GLU A 29 2.05 18.86 13.90
C GLU A 29 2.70 17.52 14.26
N ALA A 30 2.04 16.69 15.06
CA ALA A 30 2.55 15.37 15.42
C ALA A 30 2.67 14.46 14.20
N LEU A 31 1.68 14.51 13.29
CA LEU A 31 1.73 13.78 12.03
C LEU A 31 2.83 14.31 11.09
N ALA A 32 3.06 15.63 11.07
CA ALA A 32 4.11 16.23 10.26
C ALA A 32 5.52 15.85 10.75
N LEU A 33 5.76 15.90 12.06
CA LEU A 33 7.01 15.45 12.69
C LEU A 33 7.26 13.95 12.46
N GLU A 34 6.22 13.13 12.57
CA GLU A 34 6.33 11.70 12.32
C GLU A 34 6.64 11.40 10.85
N HIS A 35 6.05 12.16 9.91
CA HIS A 35 6.36 12.09 8.49
C HIS A 35 7.78 12.59 8.16
N GLU A 36 8.28 13.62 8.85
CA GLU A 36 9.66 14.10 8.69
C GLU A 36 10.68 13.11 9.26
N ALA A 37 10.40 12.51 10.42
CA ALA A 37 11.22 11.44 11.00
C ALA A 37 11.24 10.20 10.09
N ALA A 38 10.12 9.84 9.47
CA ALA A 38 10.05 8.77 8.49
C ALA A 38 10.88 9.09 7.23
N ARG A 39 10.86 10.34 6.75
CA ARG A 39 11.71 10.79 5.65
C ARG A 39 13.20 10.75 6.00
N MET A 40 13.58 11.16 7.21
CA MET A 40 14.97 11.09 7.68
C MET A 40 15.45 9.64 7.82
N ARG A 41 14.61 8.74 8.36
CA ARG A 41 14.92 7.29 8.39
C ARG A 41 15.05 6.72 6.99
N ALA A 42 14.14 7.05 6.08
CA ALA A 42 14.21 6.59 4.69
C ALA A 42 15.45 7.10 3.95
N LYS A 43 15.93 8.30 4.29
CA LYS A 43 17.16 8.87 3.71
C LYS A 43 18.45 8.22 4.24
N LEU A 44 18.38 7.62 5.44
CA LEU A 44 19.50 6.94 6.08
C LEU A 44 19.46 5.41 5.91
N MET A 45 18.31 4.84 5.56
CA MET A 45 18.19 3.40 5.33
C MET A 45 18.91 3.00 4.05
N ASP A 46 19.84 2.06 4.19
CA ASP A 46 20.38 1.32 3.08
C ASP A 46 19.22 0.65 2.31
N PRO A 47 19.15 0.83 0.98
CA PRO A 47 17.98 0.41 0.24
C PRO A 47 17.87 -1.12 0.09
N GLU A 48 18.97 -1.87 0.22
CA GLU A 48 18.92 -3.35 0.27
C GLU A 48 18.30 -3.81 1.58
N THR A 49 18.66 -3.15 2.68
CA THR A 49 18.06 -3.35 3.99
C THR A 49 16.57 -3.03 3.97
N ALA A 50 16.15 -1.94 3.31
CA ALA A 50 14.73 -1.59 3.16
C ALA A 50 13.94 -2.64 2.35
N LEU A 51 14.54 -3.22 1.30
CA LEU A 51 13.93 -4.31 0.53
C LEU A 51 13.75 -5.57 1.39
N ARG A 52 14.78 -5.93 2.17
CA ARG A 52 14.72 -7.08 3.09
C ARG A 52 13.62 -6.91 4.13
N GLU A 53 13.55 -5.74 4.78
CA GLU A 53 12.50 -5.45 5.76
C GLU A 53 11.10 -5.48 5.13
N LEU A 54 10.94 -4.99 3.91
CA LEU A 54 9.66 -5.07 3.20
C LEU A 54 9.26 -6.54 2.95
N ALA A 55 10.20 -7.38 2.52
CA ALA A 55 9.95 -8.81 2.29
C ALA A 55 9.61 -9.55 3.59
N GLU A 56 10.25 -9.21 4.71
CA GLU A 56 9.94 -9.75 6.04
C GLU A 56 8.52 -9.38 6.46
N ARG A 57 8.09 -8.13 6.27
CA ARG A 57 6.71 -7.70 6.61
C ARG A 57 5.66 -8.37 5.75
N LEU A 58 5.92 -8.54 4.45
CA LEU A 58 5.05 -9.31 3.56
C LEU A 58 4.95 -10.77 4.02
N THR A 59 6.08 -11.38 4.39
CA THR A 59 6.12 -12.76 4.90
C THR A 59 5.36 -12.89 6.22
N PHE A 60 5.51 -11.93 7.13
CA PHE A 60 4.77 -11.89 8.39
C PHE A 60 3.26 -11.77 8.16
N ALA A 61 2.83 -10.86 7.30
CA ALA A 61 1.42 -10.72 6.90
C ALA A 61 0.88 -12.02 6.28
N HIS A 62 1.69 -12.67 5.45
CA HIS A 62 1.34 -13.96 4.85
C HIS A 62 1.12 -15.07 5.88
N VAL A 63 1.98 -15.13 6.91
CA VAL A 63 1.83 -16.08 8.01
C VAL A 63 0.57 -15.77 8.83
N ASN A 64 0.32 -14.50 9.15
CA ASN A 64 -0.87 -14.09 9.92
C ASN A 64 -2.18 -14.33 9.18
N ALA A 65 -2.18 -14.26 7.85
CA ALA A 65 -3.33 -14.60 7.01
C ALA A 65 -3.56 -16.13 6.89
N GLY A 66 -2.81 -16.96 7.63
CA GLY A 66 -2.95 -18.42 7.60
C GLY A 66 -2.17 -19.10 6.48
N LYS A 67 -1.16 -18.43 5.90
CA LYS A 67 -0.31 -18.93 4.81
C LYS A 67 -1.12 -19.40 3.59
N PRO A 68 -1.94 -18.52 2.97
CA PRO A 68 -2.64 -18.87 1.75
C PRO A 68 -1.67 -19.37 0.68
N SER A 69 -2.05 -20.36 -0.14
CA SER A 69 -1.09 -20.87 -1.13
C SER A 69 -0.67 -19.78 -2.14
N LEU A 70 0.56 -19.83 -2.63
CA LEU A 70 1.03 -18.90 -3.67
C LEU A 70 0.19 -18.98 -4.96
N ALA A 71 -0.52 -20.09 -5.19
CA ALA A 71 -1.43 -20.24 -6.31
C ALA A 71 -2.70 -19.39 -6.16
N VAL A 72 -3.26 -19.35 -4.94
CA VAL A 72 -4.41 -18.50 -4.61
C VAL A 72 -4.02 -17.02 -4.74
N LEU A 73 -2.87 -16.65 -4.18
CA LEU A 73 -2.37 -15.28 -4.29
C LEU A 73 -2.07 -14.89 -5.75
N SER A 74 -1.47 -15.77 -6.54
CA SER A 74 -1.16 -15.48 -7.95
C SER A 74 -2.40 -15.16 -8.77
N GLU A 75 -3.50 -15.86 -8.49
CA GLU A 75 -4.78 -15.62 -9.17
C GLU A 75 -5.37 -14.27 -8.75
N ALA A 76 -5.38 -14.00 -7.44
CA ALA A 76 -5.98 -12.79 -6.89
C ALA A 76 -5.27 -11.50 -7.31
N VAL A 77 -3.92 -11.49 -7.34
CA VAL A 77 -3.16 -10.29 -7.74
C VAL A 77 -2.75 -10.28 -9.21
N HIS A 78 -3.07 -11.32 -9.99
CA HIS A 78 -2.70 -11.48 -11.40
C HIS A 78 -1.18 -11.44 -11.67
N TYR A 79 -0.37 -12.02 -10.78
CA TYR A 79 1.08 -12.15 -10.96
C TYR A 79 1.52 -13.61 -10.90
N SER A 80 2.53 -13.98 -11.69
CA SER A 80 3.03 -15.36 -11.71
C SER A 80 3.56 -15.82 -10.33
N LYS A 81 3.42 -17.11 -10.02
CA LYS A 81 3.95 -17.72 -8.78
C LYS A 81 5.46 -17.47 -8.60
N GLY A 82 6.23 -17.50 -9.70
CA GLY A 82 7.67 -17.25 -9.68
C GLY A 82 8.00 -15.80 -9.30
N THR A 83 7.18 -14.84 -9.74
CA THR A 83 7.29 -13.44 -9.33
C THR A 83 7.05 -13.32 -7.83
N LEU A 84 5.94 -13.86 -7.33
CA LEU A 84 5.60 -13.79 -5.91
C LEU A 84 6.67 -14.46 -5.03
N SER A 85 7.15 -15.64 -5.42
CA SER A 85 8.23 -16.34 -4.71
C SER A 85 9.51 -15.48 -4.58
N LYS A 86 9.90 -14.75 -5.64
CA LYS A 86 11.05 -13.82 -5.58
C LYS A 86 10.79 -12.61 -4.69
N VAL A 87 9.55 -12.09 -4.68
CA VAL A 87 9.15 -10.97 -3.80
C VAL A 87 9.23 -11.39 -2.34
N PHE A 88 8.61 -12.51 -1.96
CA PHE A 88 8.65 -13.02 -0.58
C PHE A 88 10.07 -13.36 -0.13
N ALA A 89 10.93 -13.82 -1.04
CA ALA A 89 12.35 -14.07 -0.75
C ALA A 89 13.21 -12.79 -0.68
N GLY A 90 12.65 -11.60 -0.92
CA GLY A 90 13.40 -10.34 -0.96
C GLY A 90 14.38 -10.21 -2.14
N LYS A 91 14.29 -11.10 -3.13
CA LYS A 91 15.20 -11.12 -4.30
C LYS A 91 14.76 -10.15 -5.41
N MET A 92 13.56 -9.61 -5.31
CA MET A 92 13.00 -8.72 -6.30
C MET A 92 12.12 -7.68 -5.64
N LEU A 93 12.33 -6.40 -5.97
CA LEU A 93 11.48 -5.31 -5.55
C LEU A 93 10.14 -5.35 -6.31
N PRO A 94 9.00 -5.53 -5.62
CA PRO A 94 7.68 -5.47 -6.25
C PRO A 94 7.31 -4.05 -6.73
N SER A 95 6.39 -3.96 -7.68
CA SER A 95 5.72 -2.69 -8.00
C SER A 95 4.81 -2.26 -6.85
N TRP A 96 4.55 -0.95 -6.71
CA TRP A 96 3.64 -0.47 -5.67
C TRP A 96 2.23 -1.08 -5.74
N PRO A 97 1.57 -1.18 -6.92
CA PRO A 97 0.26 -1.82 -7.02
C PRO A 97 0.26 -3.30 -6.59
N LEU A 98 1.37 -4.02 -6.79
CA LEU A 98 1.50 -5.40 -6.31
C LEU A 98 1.58 -5.45 -4.77
N VAL A 99 2.27 -4.51 -4.14
CA VAL A 99 2.31 -4.41 -2.67
C VAL A 99 0.92 -4.14 -2.11
N GLU A 100 0.16 -3.23 -2.71
CA GLU A 100 -1.22 -2.92 -2.31
C GLU A 100 -2.16 -4.11 -2.51
N GLY A 101 -2.09 -4.78 -3.66
CA GLY A 101 -2.89 -5.98 -3.94
C GLY A 101 -2.59 -7.12 -2.96
N LEU A 102 -1.32 -7.39 -2.69
CA LEU A 102 -0.93 -8.38 -1.68
C LEU A 102 -1.40 -7.99 -0.28
N ALA A 103 -1.28 -6.72 0.10
CA ALA A 103 -1.73 -6.27 1.41
C ALA A 103 -3.24 -6.43 1.60
N ALA A 104 -4.03 -6.12 0.57
CA ALA A 104 -5.48 -6.29 0.58
C ALA A 104 -5.87 -7.77 0.74
N GLU A 105 -5.28 -8.67 -0.05
CA GLU A 105 -5.53 -10.12 0.03
C GLU A 105 -5.09 -10.74 1.36
N LEU A 106 -4.05 -10.20 1.97
CA LEU A 106 -3.53 -10.65 3.27
C LEU A 106 -4.27 -9.99 4.46
N GLY A 107 -5.27 -9.15 4.21
CA GLY A 107 -6.06 -8.49 5.27
C GLY A 107 -5.27 -7.45 6.07
N VAL A 108 -4.22 -6.86 5.50
CA VAL A 108 -3.43 -5.83 6.16
C VAL A 108 -4.16 -4.49 6.08
N PRO A 109 -4.35 -3.76 7.20
CA PRO A 109 -5.01 -2.46 7.18
C PRO A 109 -4.28 -1.46 6.27
N THR A 110 -5.02 -0.76 5.41
CA THR A 110 -4.48 0.22 4.45
C THR A 110 -3.58 1.27 5.13
N GLN A 111 -3.92 1.68 6.35
CA GLN A 111 -3.12 2.64 7.09
C GLN A 111 -1.71 2.14 7.40
N THR A 112 -1.54 0.85 7.73
CA THR A 112 -0.24 0.21 7.97
C THR A 112 0.59 0.15 6.68
N VAL A 113 -0.06 -0.16 5.56
CA VAL A 113 0.59 -0.21 4.23
C VAL A 113 1.15 1.16 3.86
N VAL A 114 0.34 2.22 3.98
CA VAL A 114 0.75 3.59 3.62
C VAL A 114 1.77 4.16 4.60
N ARG A 115 1.58 3.98 5.92
CA ARG A 115 2.48 4.58 6.92
C ARG A 115 3.80 3.86 7.08
N GLU A 116 3.88 2.58 6.73
CA GLU A 116 5.07 1.80 7.03
C GLU A 116 5.67 1.17 5.78
N TRP A 117 4.86 0.45 5.00
CA TRP A 117 5.37 -0.29 3.84
C TRP A 117 5.75 0.64 2.69
N PHE A 118 5.02 1.74 2.50
CA PHE A 118 5.33 2.74 1.47
C PHE A 118 6.71 3.38 1.67
N HIS A 119 7.10 3.65 2.91
CA HIS A 119 8.42 4.22 3.20
C HIS A 119 9.55 3.23 2.88
N LEU A 120 9.37 1.95 3.24
CA LEU A 120 10.32 0.89 2.90
C LEU A 120 10.42 0.68 1.39
N TRP A 121 9.27 0.64 0.71
CA TRP A 121 9.21 0.52 -0.74
C TRP A 121 9.91 1.69 -1.43
N THR A 122 9.65 2.92 -0.96
CA THR A 122 10.27 4.13 -1.53
C THR A 122 11.78 4.12 -1.34
N ALA A 123 12.26 3.77 -0.14
CA ALA A 123 13.68 3.63 0.15
C ALA A 123 14.33 2.55 -0.74
N ALA A 124 13.72 1.37 -0.83
CA ALA A 124 14.22 0.28 -1.68
C ALA A 124 14.20 0.63 -3.18
N ASN A 125 13.21 1.40 -3.65
CA ASN A 125 13.09 1.81 -5.05
C ASN A 125 14.19 2.78 -5.50
N THR A 126 14.92 3.40 -4.56
CA THR A 126 16.11 4.19 -4.91
C THR A 126 17.21 3.34 -5.58
N LEU A 127 17.30 2.03 -5.30
CA LEU A 127 18.23 1.11 -5.97
C LEU A 127 17.97 0.99 -7.47
N ARG A 128 16.70 0.90 -7.87
CA ARG A 128 16.31 0.79 -9.29
C ARG A 128 16.76 1.99 -10.11
N ARG A 129 16.96 3.14 -9.47
CA ARG A 129 17.34 4.39 -10.14
C ARG A 129 18.84 4.64 -10.19
N LYS A 130 19.70 3.71 -9.72
CA LYS A 130 21.17 3.85 -9.90
C LYS A 130 21.47 3.99 -11.41
N PRO A 131 21.92 5.17 -11.88
CA PRO A 131 22.02 5.48 -13.31
C PRO A 131 23.05 4.64 -14.09
N GLY A 132 23.89 3.87 -13.40
CA GLY A 132 24.97 3.08 -14.02
C GLY A 132 24.53 1.78 -14.69
N ALA A 133 23.42 1.18 -14.26
CA ALA A 133 23.03 -0.16 -14.73
C ALA A 133 22.53 -0.19 -16.19
N VAL A 134 22.14 0.96 -16.75
CA VAL A 134 21.75 1.06 -18.17
C VAL A 134 22.98 1.10 -19.09
N ARG A 135 24.14 1.53 -18.58
CA ARG A 135 25.35 1.71 -19.41
C ARG A 135 26.12 0.41 -19.64
N GLU A 136 26.11 -0.53 -18.69
CA GLU A 136 26.74 -1.85 -18.87
C GLU A 136 25.96 -2.76 -19.83
N ARG A 137 24.63 -2.66 -19.88
CA ARG A 137 23.84 -3.46 -20.82
C ARG A 137 23.89 -2.95 -22.27
N ALA A 138 24.21 -1.67 -22.46
CA ALA A 138 24.48 -1.09 -23.78
C ALA A 138 25.90 -1.40 -24.29
N ALA A 139 26.82 -1.81 -23.41
CA ALA A 139 28.18 -2.21 -23.78
C ALA A 139 28.31 -3.70 -24.15
N ALA A 140 27.30 -4.52 -23.83
CA ALA A 140 27.15 -5.85 -24.43
C ALA A 140 26.56 -5.67 -25.84
N GLY A 141 27.47 -5.53 -26.82
CA GLY A 141 27.11 -5.35 -28.23
C GLY A 141 26.13 -6.42 -28.74
N PRO A 142 25.34 -6.11 -29.78
CA PRO A 142 24.37 -7.05 -30.33
C PRO A 142 25.09 -8.30 -30.85
N ALA A 143 24.63 -9.47 -30.40
CA ALA A 143 24.99 -10.73 -31.03
C ALA A 143 24.55 -10.68 -32.52
N PRO A 144 25.42 -11.03 -33.48
CA PRO A 144 25.04 -11.03 -34.89
C PRO A 144 24.12 -12.22 -35.16
N GLY A 145 22.86 -11.96 -35.52
CA GLY A 145 21.99 -13.04 -36.03
C GLY A 145 20.48 -12.84 -35.96
N ALA A 146 19.94 -11.80 -35.32
CA ALA A 146 18.50 -11.60 -35.26
C ALA A 146 18.01 -10.65 -36.37
N THR A 147 17.58 -11.23 -37.49
CA THR A 147 16.86 -10.54 -38.56
C THR A 147 15.47 -10.13 -38.06
N ALA A 148 15.33 -8.89 -37.59
CA ALA A 148 14.04 -8.32 -37.18
C ALA A 148 13.40 -7.55 -38.35
N THR A 149 12.47 -8.21 -39.04
CA THR A 149 11.52 -7.56 -39.94
C THR A 149 10.44 -6.87 -39.11
N GLY A 150 10.33 -5.54 -39.27
CA GLY A 150 9.11 -4.78 -38.99
C GLY A 150 8.82 -4.45 -37.51
N ALA A 151 9.59 -3.52 -36.93
CA ALA A 151 9.11 -2.73 -35.79
C ALA A 151 9.09 -1.25 -36.19
N THR A 152 7.90 -0.69 -36.37
CA THR A 152 7.67 0.75 -36.46
C THR A 152 8.06 1.37 -35.12
N ALA A 153 9.28 1.90 -35.05
CA ALA A 153 9.76 2.67 -33.93
C ALA A 153 8.91 3.94 -33.79
N SER A 154 8.04 3.98 -32.78
CA SER A 154 7.61 5.25 -32.20
C SER A 154 8.82 5.85 -31.48
N THR A 155 9.56 6.67 -32.22
CA THR A 155 10.64 7.51 -31.71
C THR A 155 10.01 8.53 -30.76
N GLN A 156 10.00 8.20 -29.48
CA GLN A 156 9.76 9.19 -28.43
C GLN A 156 10.98 10.13 -28.42
N PRO A 157 10.82 11.44 -28.71
CA PRO A 157 11.94 12.36 -28.70
C PRO A 157 12.51 12.43 -27.28
N ALA A 158 13.82 12.20 -27.15
CA ALA A 158 14.52 12.48 -25.91
C ALA A 158 14.36 13.97 -25.60
N ALA A 159 13.64 14.28 -24.52
CA ALA A 159 13.44 15.64 -24.05
C ALA A 159 14.77 16.18 -23.48
N THR A 160 15.61 16.72 -24.36
CA THR A 160 16.92 17.31 -24.06
C THR A 160 16.77 18.79 -23.67
N GLY A 161 15.80 19.12 -22.80
CA GLY A 161 15.53 20.48 -22.37
C GLY A 161 15.83 20.69 -20.88
N PRO A 162 16.34 21.86 -20.45
CA PRO A 162 16.37 22.21 -19.04
C PRO A 162 14.92 22.23 -18.51
N GLY A 163 14.63 21.37 -17.54
CA GLY A 163 13.32 21.37 -16.87
C GLY A 163 13.08 22.68 -16.09
N TYR A 164 11.84 22.93 -15.70
CA TYR A 164 11.47 24.04 -14.84
C TYR A 164 10.60 23.57 -13.68
N THR A 165 10.55 24.35 -12.60
CA THR A 165 9.65 24.07 -11.47
C THR A 165 8.28 24.70 -11.73
N CYS A 166 7.23 23.90 -11.77
CA CYS A 166 5.86 24.39 -11.93
C CYS A 166 5.44 25.20 -10.70
N ARG A 167 5.01 26.44 -10.88
CA ARG A 167 4.58 27.30 -9.76
C ARG A 167 3.24 26.89 -9.14
N ALA A 168 2.41 26.14 -9.84
CA ALA A 168 1.09 25.73 -9.34
C ALA A 168 1.18 24.57 -8.32
N CYS A 169 2.08 23.61 -8.54
CA CYS A 169 2.22 22.43 -7.66
C CYS A 169 3.63 22.22 -7.09
N GLY A 170 4.64 22.97 -7.52
CA GLY A 170 6.03 22.82 -7.08
C GLY A 170 6.79 21.63 -7.71
N SER A 171 6.19 20.90 -8.66
CA SER A 171 6.84 19.77 -9.33
C SER A 171 7.92 20.22 -10.32
N TRP A 172 9.00 19.44 -10.47
CA TRP A 172 9.98 19.62 -11.54
C TRP A 172 9.46 18.99 -12.85
N VAL A 173 9.39 19.78 -13.91
CA VAL A 173 8.73 19.43 -15.18
C VAL A 173 9.73 19.47 -16.31
N VAL A 174 9.81 18.38 -17.06
CA VAL A 174 10.62 18.28 -18.30
C VAL A 174 9.73 18.49 -19.54
N ASP A 175 8.47 18.06 -19.49
CA ASP A 175 7.47 18.26 -20.54
C ASP A 175 6.31 19.13 -20.01
N PRO A 176 6.27 20.43 -20.37
CA PRO A 176 5.22 21.35 -19.93
C PRO A 176 3.82 20.92 -20.40
N ALA A 177 3.69 20.31 -21.58
CA ALA A 177 2.40 20.00 -22.18
C ALA A 177 1.74 18.83 -21.44
N LEU A 178 2.49 17.75 -21.21
CA LEU A 178 2.00 16.60 -20.46
C LEU A 178 1.67 16.98 -19.01
N HIS A 179 2.46 17.86 -18.40
CA HIS A 179 2.20 18.35 -17.05
C HIS A 179 0.96 19.25 -16.96
N THR A 180 0.74 20.11 -17.96
CA THR A 180 -0.46 20.97 -18.02
C THR A 180 -1.72 20.13 -18.20
N GLU A 181 -1.66 19.09 -19.02
CA GLU A 181 -2.77 18.15 -19.19
C GLU A 181 -3.11 17.40 -17.90
N TRP A 182 -2.08 16.99 -17.14
CA TRP A 182 -2.28 16.40 -15.80
C TRP A 182 -2.99 17.37 -14.85
N HIS A 183 -2.65 18.66 -14.87
CA HIS A 183 -3.36 19.68 -14.06
C HIS A 183 -4.83 19.83 -14.46
N ARG A 184 -5.13 19.75 -15.77
CA ARG A 184 -6.50 19.83 -16.29
C ARG A 184 -7.36 18.66 -15.78
N GLN A 185 -6.81 17.45 -15.81
CA GLN A 185 -7.50 16.24 -15.33
C GLN A 185 -7.63 16.21 -13.80
N ALA A 186 -6.58 16.58 -13.06
CA ALA A 186 -6.60 16.57 -11.60
C ALA A 186 -7.54 17.62 -10.99
N GLY A 187 -7.78 18.74 -11.69
CA GLY A 187 -8.71 19.80 -11.24
C GLY A 187 -10.18 19.37 -11.24
N GLU A 188 -10.56 18.41 -12.09
CA GLU A 188 -11.93 17.90 -12.17
C GLU A 188 -12.27 16.96 -11.00
N VAL A 189 -11.28 16.21 -10.51
CA VAL A 189 -11.44 15.29 -9.37
C VAL A 189 -11.69 16.03 -8.05
N GLY A 190 -11.29 17.31 -7.95
CA GLY A 190 -11.44 18.12 -6.73
C GLY A 190 -12.77 18.87 -6.58
N ARG A 191 -13.58 19.02 -7.62
CA ARG A 191 -14.88 19.74 -7.55
C ARG A 191 -16.11 18.83 -7.44
N GLY A 192 -15.96 17.53 -7.66
CA GLY A 192 -16.99 16.54 -7.41
C GLY A 192 -17.04 16.12 -5.94
N GLY A 193 -17.34 17.05 -5.03
CA GLY A 193 -17.76 16.66 -3.69
C GLY A 193 -19.01 15.77 -3.82
N PRO A 194 -19.10 14.60 -3.14
CA PRO A 194 -20.29 13.79 -3.22
C PRO A 194 -21.46 14.63 -2.71
N ALA A 195 -22.48 14.81 -3.55
CA ALA A 195 -23.78 15.23 -3.08
C ALA A 195 -24.13 14.38 -1.86
N SER A 196 -24.60 15.04 -0.80
CA SER A 196 -25.10 14.43 0.42
C SER A 196 -26.24 13.46 0.07
N GLY A 197 -25.86 12.24 -0.33
CA GLY A 197 -26.73 11.11 -0.55
C GLY A 197 -26.82 10.38 0.76
N THR A 198 -27.95 10.57 1.44
CA THR A 198 -28.49 9.78 2.53
C THR A 198 -27.83 8.42 2.66
N ILE A 199 -27.07 8.24 3.75
CA ILE A 199 -26.47 6.98 4.18
C ILE A 199 -27.63 6.04 4.53
N GLY A 200 -28.10 5.29 3.54
CA GLY A 200 -28.94 4.11 3.74
C GLY A 200 -28.09 3.05 4.43
N GLY A 201 -28.52 2.61 5.60
CA GLY A 201 -27.80 1.68 6.45
C GLY A 201 -27.39 0.39 5.73
N TRP A 202 -26.08 0.14 5.70
CA TRP A 202 -25.53 -1.17 5.35
C TRP A 202 -25.70 -2.06 6.56
N SER A 203 -26.75 -2.89 6.53
CA SER A 203 -26.94 -3.97 7.49
C SER A 203 -25.84 -5.01 7.25
N ALA A 204 -24.98 -5.19 8.25
CA ALA A 204 -24.02 -6.27 8.29
C ALA A 204 -24.75 -7.62 8.33
N GLN A 205 -24.81 -8.32 7.18
CA GLN A 205 -25.15 -9.74 7.16
C GLN A 205 -23.97 -10.53 7.69
N ALA A 206 -24.01 -10.82 8.98
CA ALA A 206 -23.19 -11.85 9.61
C ALA A 206 -23.49 -13.20 8.96
N ARG A 207 -22.62 -13.64 8.06
CA ARG A 207 -22.58 -15.05 7.64
C ARG A 207 -22.02 -15.86 8.80
N GLY A 208 -22.91 -16.59 9.46
CA GLY A 208 -22.55 -17.57 10.48
C GLY A 208 -21.62 -18.63 9.90
N ILE A 209 -20.40 -18.70 10.45
CA ILE A 209 -19.50 -19.82 10.27
C ILE A 209 -20.06 -20.95 11.13
N GLY A 210 -20.71 -21.93 10.48
CA GLY A 210 -21.14 -23.16 11.11
C GLY A 210 -19.93 -23.98 11.57
N LEU A 211 -19.76 -24.08 12.87
CA LEU A 211 -18.87 -25.06 13.49
C LEU A 211 -19.56 -26.43 13.44
N ASN A 212 -19.02 -27.36 12.65
CA ASN A 212 -19.39 -28.77 12.74
C ASN A 212 -18.76 -29.37 14.00
N PRO A 213 -19.51 -30.03 14.90
CA PRO A 213 -18.92 -30.83 15.96
C PRO A 213 -18.38 -32.14 15.39
N LEU A 214 -17.09 -32.39 15.60
CA LEU A 214 -16.48 -33.71 15.48
C LEU A 214 -17.06 -34.61 16.57
N GLY A 215 -17.57 -35.77 16.15
CA GLY A 215 -18.18 -36.75 17.04
C GLY A 215 -17.18 -37.46 17.95
N SER A 216 -17.74 -38.08 18.98
CA SER A 216 -17.21 -39.25 19.69
C SER A 216 -18.40 -40.07 20.18
#